data_AF-A0A1A8EXK5-F1
#
_entry.id   AF-A0A1A8EXK5-F1
#
_cell.length_a   1.000
_cell.length_b   1.000
_cell.length_c   1.000
_cell.angle_alpha   90.00
_cell.angle_beta   90.00
_cell.angle_gamma   90.00
#
_symmetry.space_group_name_H-M   'P 1'
#
loop_
_entity.id
_entity.type
_entity.pdbx_description
1 polymer ?
#
loop_
_entity_poly.entity_id
_entity_poly.type
_entity_poly.pdbx_seq_one_letter_code
_entity_poly.pdbx_strand_id
1 'polypeptide(L)'
;LPEKVDDLKILLKTCLNLEDEIVIQFQDEEFGGQFCNLNNMEDLPAERIKLKVLIKAPPSNPQSDCTVDTGSSDTSSQSSGKTSGRSKPWPNPFIIPTFSYDIELKLRKGNDTHQKDGSLLHLTSDIKTDILNKVGRAMYDFNAYPTQKQIEDVAKALVEKHPCLKEPGSKE
;
A
#
# COMPACT_ATOMS: atom_id res chain seq x y z
N LEU A 1 9.79 23.17 29.03
CA LEU A 1 9.16 21.98 28.45
C LEU A 1 9.28 20.83 29.44
N PRO A 2 8.44 19.78 29.34
CA PRO A 2 8.65 18.55 30.11
C PRO A 2 10.08 18.01 29.89
N GLU A 3 10.67 17.34 30.89
CA GLU A 3 12.03 16.79 30.75
C GLU A 3 12.04 15.46 29.99
N LYS A 4 10.91 14.75 29.98
CA LYS A 4 10.77 13.45 29.30
C LYS A 4 9.73 13.52 28.20
N VAL A 5 9.98 12.75 27.14
CA VAL A 5 9.06 12.62 26.00
C VAL A 5 7.70 12.07 26.45
N ASP A 6 7.67 11.15 27.42
CA ASP A 6 6.41 10.59 27.91
C ASP A 6 5.57 11.61 28.70
N ASP A 7 6.20 12.50 29.46
CA ASP A 7 5.51 13.60 30.15
C ASP A 7 4.90 14.56 29.13
N LEU A 8 5.61 14.82 28.02
CA LEU A 8 5.10 15.60 26.89
C LEU A 8 3.92 14.91 26.20
N LYS A 9 3.96 13.57 26.03
CA LYS A 9 2.82 12.81 25.51
C LYS A 9 1.61 12.94 26.42
N ILE A 10 1.78 12.78 27.74
CA ILE A 10 0.68 12.89 28.70
C ILE A 10 0.07 14.30 28.68
N LEU A 11 0.92 15.33 28.66
CA LEU A 11 0.48 16.72 28.59
C LEU A 11 -0.35 16.99 27.31
N LEU A 12 0.15 16.55 26.15
CA LEU A 12 -0.56 16.72 24.88
C LEU A 12 -1.87 15.93 24.85
N LYS A 13 -1.89 14.70 25.37
CA LYS A 13 -3.13 13.92 25.50
C LYS A 13 -4.16 14.64 26.36
N THR A 14 -3.74 15.22 27.47
CA THR A 14 -4.62 15.95 28.38
C THR A 14 -5.14 17.23 27.74
N CYS A 15 -4.27 18.03 27.13
CA CYS A 15 -4.64 19.30 26.49
C CYS A 15 -5.54 19.12 25.25
N LEU A 16 -5.32 18.05 24.49
CA LEU A 16 -6.06 17.74 23.27
C LEU A 16 -7.20 16.74 23.49
N ASN A 17 -7.40 16.30 24.73
CA ASN A 17 -8.42 15.34 25.16
C ASN A 17 -8.37 14.01 24.36
N LEU A 18 -7.16 13.48 24.16
CA LEU A 18 -6.87 12.24 23.42
C LEU A 18 -6.75 11.05 24.37
N GLU A 19 -7.52 10.00 24.12
CA GLU A 19 -7.50 8.77 24.92
C GLU A 19 -6.50 7.73 24.38
N ASP A 20 -6.31 7.71 23.06
CA ASP A 20 -5.47 6.75 22.35
C ASP A 20 -3.95 6.96 22.55
N GLU A 21 -3.14 5.94 22.20
CA GLU A 21 -1.68 6.08 22.16
C GLU A 21 -1.27 7.07 21.08
N ILE A 22 -0.32 7.96 21.37
CA ILE A 22 0.13 8.98 20.42
C ILE A 22 1.63 8.86 20.10
N VAL A 23 1.97 9.20 18.87
CA VAL A 23 3.35 9.42 18.43
C VAL A 23 3.53 10.91 18.17
N ILE A 24 4.61 11.46 18.70
CA ILE A 24 4.98 12.85 18.49
C ILE A 24 6.09 12.87 17.44
N GLN A 25 5.93 13.71 16.44
CA GLN A 25 6.98 14.02 15.47
C GLN A 25 7.33 15.50 15.54
N PHE A 26 8.57 15.85 15.28
CA PHE A 26 9.03 17.23 15.18
C PHE A 26 9.57 17.54 13.80
N GLN A 27 9.43 18.80 13.38
CA GLN A 27 10.04 19.29 12.15
C GLN A 27 11.54 19.50 12.37
N ASP A 28 12.37 18.73 11.66
CA ASP A 28 13.83 18.78 11.73
C ASP A 28 14.38 19.54 10.52
N GLU A 29 15.03 20.68 10.78
CA GLU A 29 15.63 21.52 9.72
C GLU A 29 16.89 20.91 9.11
N GLU A 30 17.64 20.09 9.88
CA GLU A 30 18.80 19.35 9.36
C GLU A 30 18.37 18.30 8.32
N PHE A 31 17.18 17.74 8.49
CA PHE A 31 16.55 16.82 7.54
C PHE A 31 15.67 17.52 6.49
N GLY A 32 16.01 18.76 6.13
CA GLY A 32 15.29 19.51 5.07
C GLY A 32 13.85 19.85 5.44
N GLY A 33 13.57 20.01 6.74
CA GLY A 33 12.25 20.35 7.26
C GLY A 33 11.26 19.19 7.29
N GLN A 34 11.74 17.94 7.27
CA GLN A 34 10.90 16.76 7.38
C GLN A 34 10.49 16.47 8.83
N PHE A 35 9.43 15.67 9.00
CA PHE A 35 8.95 15.28 10.33
C PHE A 35 9.63 13.99 10.81
N CYS A 36 10.39 14.08 11.89
CA CYS A 36 11.10 12.98 12.54
C CYS A 36 10.40 12.57 13.85
N ASN A 37 10.45 11.28 14.21
CA ASN A 37 9.88 10.81 15.47
C ASN A 37 10.66 11.37 16.66
N LEU A 38 9.94 11.93 17.63
CA LEU A 38 10.53 12.44 18.86
C LEU A 38 10.79 11.29 19.83
N ASN A 39 12.06 10.91 19.97
CA ASN A 39 12.50 9.88 20.91
C ASN A 39 13.21 10.47 22.13
N ASN A 40 13.93 11.58 21.97
CA ASN A 40 14.60 12.30 23.06
C ASN A 40 14.21 13.79 23.06
N MET A 41 14.13 14.39 24.24
CA MET A 41 13.85 15.83 24.35
C MET A 41 15.03 16.70 23.88
N GLU A 42 16.24 16.13 23.80
CA GLU A 42 17.46 16.79 23.31
C GLU A 42 17.42 17.05 21.80
N ASP A 43 16.60 16.29 21.06
CA ASP A 43 16.43 16.44 19.62
C ASP A 43 15.61 17.70 19.27
N LEU A 44 15.03 18.37 20.26
CA LEU A 44 14.20 19.56 20.09
C LEU A 44 15.06 20.83 20.07
N PRO A 45 14.95 21.70 19.05
CA PRO A 45 15.57 23.02 19.07
C PRO A 45 15.06 23.88 20.23
N ALA A 46 15.94 24.73 20.77
CA ALA A 46 15.70 25.53 21.97
C ALA A 46 14.68 26.68 21.80
N GLU A 47 14.40 27.10 20.56
CA GLU A 47 13.57 28.28 20.29
C GLU A 47 12.09 27.94 20.06
N ARG A 48 11.81 27.34 18.90
CA ARG A 48 10.44 27.06 18.43
C ARG A 48 10.45 25.77 17.63
N ILE A 49 9.44 24.95 17.85
CA ILE A 49 9.33 23.67 17.16
C ILE A 49 7.89 23.42 16.73
N LYS A 50 7.73 22.86 15.52
CA LYS A 50 6.44 22.35 15.07
C LYS A 50 6.33 20.88 15.42
N LEU A 51 5.37 20.56 16.26
CA LEU A 51 5.04 19.18 16.60
C LEU A 51 3.85 18.71 15.76
N LYS A 52 3.96 17.48 15.26
CA LYS A 52 2.87 16.74 14.62
C LYS A 52 2.51 15.57 15.52
N VAL A 53 1.25 15.53 15.98
CA VAL A 53 0.73 14.47 16.84
C VAL A 53 -0.03 13.48 15.97
N LEU A 54 0.37 12.21 16.00
CA LEU A 54 -0.31 11.11 15.33
C LEU A 54 -0.96 10.20 16.36
N ILE A 55 -2.22 9.83 16.13
CA ILE A 55 -2.95 8.89 16.97
C ILE A 55 -2.72 7.48 16.43
N LYS A 56 -2.17 6.59 17.26
CA LYS A 56 -2.10 5.15 16.98
C LYS A 56 -3.47 4.55 17.28
N ALA A 57 -4.06 3.89 16.29
CA ALA A 57 -5.24 3.08 16.51
C ALA A 57 -4.94 1.95 17.51
N PRO A 58 -5.84 1.64 18.46
CA PRO A 58 -5.63 0.54 19.39
C PRO A 58 -5.44 -0.79 18.64
N PRO A 59 -4.61 -1.72 19.17
CA PRO A 59 -4.58 -3.08 18.67
C PRO A 59 -5.94 -3.69 18.94
N SER A 60 -6.72 -3.95 17.89
CA SER A 60 -7.96 -4.69 18.01
C SER A 60 -7.63 -6.08 18.55
N ASN A 61 -7.93 -6.35 19.82
CA ASN A 61 -8.01 -7.70 20.34
C ASN A 61 -9.04 -8.46 19.49
N PRO A 62 -8.67 -9.51 18.74
CA PRO A 62 -9.66 -10.46 18.28
C PRO A 62 -10.04 -11.28 19.51
N GLN A 63 -11.16 -10.93 20.14
CA GLN A 63 -11.81 -11.81 21.09
C GLN A 63 -12.25 -13.04 20.29
N SER A 64 -11.49 -14.12 20.48
CA SER A 64 -11.73 -15.44 19.94
C SER A 64 -13.08 -15.95 20.44
N ASP A 65 -14.11 -15.84 19.61
CA ASP A 65 -15.25 -16.74 19.70
C ASP A 65 -15.15 -17.72 18.53
N CYS A 66 -14.91 -18.97 18.91
CA CYS A 66 -14.93 -20.14 18.07
C CYS A 66 -16.29 -20.26 17.39
N THR A 67 -16.33 -20.37 16.07
CA THR A 67 -17.11 -21.39 15.34
C THR A 67 -16.55 -21.45 13.92
N VAL A 68 -15.89 -22.56 13.61
CA VAL A 68 -15.57 -22.95 12.25
C VAL A 68 -16.83 -23.53 11.63
N ASP A 69 -17.41 -22.84 10.64
CA ASP A 69 -18.38 -23.47 9.75
C ASP A 69 -18.23 -22.95 8.32
N THR A 70 -17.53 -23.77 7.53
CA THR A 70 -17.92 -24.30 6.23
C THR A 70 -18.89 -23.48 5.36
N GLY A 71 -18.34 -22.95 4.26
CA GLY A 71 -18.96 -23.00 2.93
C GLY A 71 -19.98 -21.91 2.59
N SER A 72 -19.64 -21.07 1.61
CA SER A 72 -20.30 -21.04 0.29
C SER A 72 -20.06 -19.69 -0.39
N SER A 73 -19.66 -19.75 -1.65
CA SER A 73 -19.66 -18.63 -2.60
C SER A 73 -21.09 -18.11 -2.80
N ASP A 74 -21.28 -16.78 -2.88
CA ASP A 74 -21.73 -16.10 -4.11
C ASP A 74 -22.01 -14.59 -3.95
N THR A 75 -21.61 -13.87 -5.00
CA THR A 75 -22.18 -12.63 -5.58
C THR A 75 -22.31 -11.32 -4.76
N SER A 76 -21.52 -10.34 -5.23
CA SER A 76 -21.83 -8.91 -5.41
C SER A 76 -22.70 -8.17 -4.40
N SER A 77 -22.10 -7.18 -3.72
CA SER A 77 -22.74 -5.89 -3.51
C SER A 77 -21.69 -4.79 -3.32
N GLN A 78 -21.89 -3.72 -4.08
CA GLN A 78 -21.19 -2.46 -3.96
C GLN A 78 -21.34 -1.92 -2.53
N SER A 79 -20.22 -1.57 -1.91
CA SER A 79 -20.20 -0.73 -0.71
C SER A 79 -19.11 0.32 -0.90
N SER A 80 -19.53 1.45 -1.49
CA SER A 80 -18.91 2.74 -1.21
C SER A 80 -18.90 2.92 0.30
N GLY A 81 -17.73 2.81 0.93
CA GLY A 81 -17.66 2.79 2.37
C GLY A 81 -16.26 2.94 2.90
N LYS A 82 -15.88 4.21 3.10
CA LYS A 82 -14.90 4.68 4.09
C LYS A 82 -13.43 4.41 3.76
N THR A 83 -12.83 5.42 3.14
CA THR A 83 -11.43 5.79 3.33
C THR A 83 -11.11 5.85 4.82
N SER A 84 -10.46 4.82 5.35
CA SER A 84 -9.94 4.82 6.72
C SER A 84 -8.53 4.28 6.70
N GLY A 85 -7.57 5.20 6.51
CA GLY A 85 -6.17 5.27 6.96
C GLY A 85 -5.32 4.01 7.26
N ARG A 86 -5.73 2.81 6.88
CA ARG A 86 -5.03 1.56 7.13
C ARG A 86 -4.80 0.92 5.77
N SER A 87 -3.55 0.57 5.48
CA SER A 87 -3.19 -0.31 4.37
C SER A 87 -4.25 -1.42 4.26
N LYS A 88 -4.97 -1.42 3.14
CA LYS A 88 -5.97 -2.46 2.89
C LYS A 88 -5.27 -3.82 2.92
N PRO A 89 -5.94 -4.89 3.39
CA PRO A 89 -5.36 -6.22 3.31
C PRO A 89 -4.95 -6.52 1.86
N TRP A 90 -3.80 -7.18 1.70
CA TRP A 90 -3.29 -7.49 0.37
C TRP A 90 -4.28 -8.39 -0.39
N PRO A 91 -4.69 -8.03 -1.61
CA PRO A 91 -5.67 -8.81 -2.36
C PRO A 91 -5.05 -10.13 -2.84
N ASN A 92 -5.82 -11.21 -2.74
CA ASN A 92 -5.44 -12.53 -3.25
C ASN A 92 -6.67 -13.18 -3.92
N PRO A 93 -6.70 -13.30 -5.26
CA PRO A 93 -5.69 -12.83 -6.22
C PRO A 93 -5.63 -11.30 -6.33
N PHE A 94 -4.49 -10.76 -6.74
CA PHE A 94 -4.34 -9.32 -6.96
C PHE A 94 -5.12 -8.88 -8.22
N ILE A 95 -5.90 -7.80 -8.11
CA ILE A 95 -6.70 -7.29 -9.21
C ILE A 95 -5.85 -6.37 -10.09
N ILE A 96 -5.60 -6.77 -11.33
CA ILE A 96 -4.82 -5.97 -12.28
C ILE A 96 -5.65 -4.75 -12.74
N PRO A 97 -5.13 -3.52 -12.56
CA PRO A 97 -5.82 -2.30 -12.97
C PRO A 97 -6.04 -2.24 -14.48
N THR A 98 -6.96 -1.38 -14.91
CA THR A 98 -7.17 -1.10 -16.34
C THR A 98 -6.11 -0.14 -16.88
N PHE A 99 -5.52 -0.48 -18.02
CA PHE A 99 -4.53 0.35 -18.69
C PHE A 99 -5.20 1.44 -19.55
N SER A 100 -4.39 2.31 -20.15
CA SER A 100 -4.91 3.27 -21.13
C SER A 100 -5.48 2.51 -22.34
N TYR A 101 -6.43 3.12 -23.06
CA TYR A 101 -7.13 2.46 -24.16
C TYR A 101 -6.18 1.83 -25.19
N ASP A 102 -5.13 2.57 -25.59
CA ASP A 102 -4.15 2.09 -26.56
C ASP A 102 -3.35 0.89 -26.05
N ILE A 103 -3.02 0.86 -24.76
CA ILE A 103 -2.31 -0.26 -24.14
C ILE A 103 -3.23 -1.47 -24.04
N GLU A 104 -4.47 -1.29 -23.60
CA GLU A 104 -5.47 -2.37 -23.56
C GLU A 104 -5.70 -2.98 -24.95
N LEU A 105 -5.79 -2.14 -25.99
CA LEU A 105 -5.93 -2.61 -27.37
C LEU A 105 -4.71 -3.42 -27.82
N LYS A 106 -3.50 -2.96 -27.50
CA LYS A 106 -2.26 -3.69 -27.79
C LYS A 106 -2.20 -5.02 -27.04
N LEU A 107 -2.47 -5.01 -25.73
CA LEU A 107 -2.49 -6.21 -24.89
C LEU A 107 -3.51 -7.23 -25.39
N ARG A 108 -4.72 -6.78 -25.79
CA ARG A 108 -5.74 -7.66 -26.38
C ARG A 108 -5.25 -8.30 -27.67
N LYS A 109 -4.75 -7.48 -28.60
CA LYS A 109 -4.19 -7.99 -29.87
C LYS A 109 -3.05 -8.97 -29.63
N GLY A 110 -2.16 -8.66 -28.68
CA GLY A 110 -1.06 -9.54 -28.28
C GLY A 110 -1.54 -10.87 -27.72
N ASN A 111 -2.53 -10.85 -26.83
CA ASN A 111 -3.13 -12.05 -26.27
C ASN A 111 -3.76 -12.92 -27.37
N ASP A 112 -4.48 -12.30 -28.33
CA ASP A 112 -5.08 -13.02 -29.45
C ASP A 112 -4.03 -13.68 -30.34
N THR A 113 -2.91 -13.01 -30.59
CA THR A 113 -1.79 -13.58 -31.35
C THR A 113 -1.11 -14.70 -30.55
N HIS A 114 -0.81 -14.49 -29.26
CA HIS A 114 -0.22 -15.49 -28.38
C HIS A 114 -1.07 -16.77 -28.31
N GLN A 115 -2.40 -16.65 -28.29
CA GLN A 115 -3.29 -17.82 -28.30
C GLN A 115 -3.22 -18.62 -29.61
N LYS A 116 -2.90 -17.97 -30.73
CA LYS A 116 -2.84 -18.61 -32.05
C LYS A 116 -1.50 -19.30 -32.31
N ASP A 117 -0.39 -18.66 -31.95
CA ASP A 117 0.95 -19.12 -32.34
C ASP A 117 2.00 -19.06 -31.23
N GLY A 118 1.62 -18.65 -30.01
CA GLY A 118 2.54 -18.49 -28.87
C GLY A 118 3.42 -17.26 -28.96
N SER A 119 3.21 -16.35 -29.92
CA SER A 119 4.03 -15.15 -30.08
C SER A 119 3.86 -14.20 -28.91
N LEU A 120 4.98 -13.66 -28.44
CA LEU A 120 5.02 -12.67 -27.38
C LEU A 120 4.87 -11.26 -27.96
N LEU A 121 4.22 -10.37 -27.20
CA LEU A 121 4.03 -9.01 -27.66
C LEU A 121 5.32 -8.20 -27.51
N HIS A 122 5.80 -7.60 -28.60
CA HIS A 122 6.94 -6.70 -28.57
C HIS A 122 6.54 -5.35 -27.95
N LEU A 123 6.77 -5.20 -26.64
CA LEU A 123 6.51 -3.97 -25.90
C LEU A 123 7.66 -2.97 -26.08
N THR A 124 7.33 -1.75 -26.50
CA THR A 124 8.26 -0.62 -26.42
C THR A 124 8.51 -0.23 -24.95
N SER A 125 9.63 0.45 -24.68
CA SER A 125 9.99 0.88 -23.32
C SER A 125 8.88 1.69 -22.66
N ASP A 126 8.27 2.62 -23.39
CA ASP A 126 7.22 3.50 -22.86
C ASP A 126 5.99 2.72 -22.37
N ILE A 127 5.59 1.68 -23.10
CA ILE A 127 4.43 0.86 -22.73
C ILE A 127 4.75 0.05 -21.46
N LYS A 128 5.97 -0.50 -21.35
CA LYS A 128 6.42 -1.20 -20.14
C LYS A 128 6.35 -0.27 -18.93
N THR A 129 6.87 0.94 -19.07
CA THR A 129 6.86 1.94 -18.02
C THR A 129 5.44 2.33 -17.60
N ASP A 130 4.51 2.53 -18.53
CA ASP A 130 3.11 2.87 -18.18
C ASP A 130 2.39 1.71 -17.46
N ILE A 131 2.58 0.47 -17.93
CA ILE A 131 2.05 -0.73 -17.26
C ILE A 131 2.59 -0.82 -15.82
N LEU A 132 3.90 -0.73 -15.66
CA LEU A 132 4.55 -0.81 -14.35
C LEU A 132 4.12 0.32 -13.42
N ASN A 133 4.00 1.55 -13.93
CA ASN A 133 3.52 2.69 -13.15
C ASN A 133 2.08 2.49 -12.67
N LYS A 134 1.19 1.98 -13.52
CA LYS A 134 -0.20 1.70 -13.14
C LYS A 134 -0.31 0.59 -12.10
N VAL A 135 0.43 -0.50 -12.29
CA VAL A 135 0.48 -1.61 -11.34
C VAL A 135 1.09 -1.15 -10.01
N GLY A 136 2.20 -0.42 -10.04
CA GLY A 136 2.86 0.11 -8.84
C GLY A 136 1.97 1.05 -8.04
N ARG A 137 1.22 1.94 -8.70
CA ARG A 137 0.22 2.79 -8.04
C ARG A 137 -0.88 1.96 -7.37
N ALA A 138 -1.39 0.95 -8.05
CA ALA A 138 -2.40 0.07 -7.48
C ALA A 138 -1.86 -0.71 -6.27
N MET A 139 -0.60 -1.17 -6.31
CA MET A 139 0.05 -1.84 -5.17
C MET A 139 0.25 -0.88 -3.99
N TYR A 140 0.63 0.37 -4.27
CA TYR A 140 0.88 1.39 -3.24
C TYR A 140 -0.35 1.66 -2.36
N ASP A 141 -1.56 1.56 -2.92
CA ASP A 141 -2.81 1.68 -2.16
C ASP A 141 -3.00 0.59 -1.09
N PHE A 142 -2.31 -0.54 -1.22
CA PHE A 142 -2.31 -1.63 -0.24
C PHE A 142 -1.06 -1.61 0.62
N ASN A 143 0.12 -1.54 -0.01
CA ASN A 143 1.41 -1.51 0.67
C ASN A 143 2.42 -0.70 -0.14
N ALA A 144 2.94 0.37 0.45
CA ALA A 144 3.99 1.21 -0.16
C ALA A 144 5.32 0.46 -0.34
N TYR A 145 5.55 -0.60 0.44
CA TYR A 145 6.76 -1.43 0.41
C TYR A 145 6.35 -2.91 0.35
N PRO A 146 5.84 -3.38 -0.80
CA PRO A 146 5.41 -4.75 -0.98
C PRO A 146 6.60 -5.71 -0.83
N THR A 147 6.36 -6.89 -0.28
CA THR A 147 7.37 -7.94 -0.17
C THR A 147 7.65 -8.59 -1.52
N GLN A 148 8.77 -9.29 -1.66
CA GLN A 148 9.10 -10.03 -2.87
C GLN A 148 7.99 -10.99 -3.32
N LYS A 149 7.40 -11.73 -2.36
CA LYS A 149 6.27 -12.63 -2.63
C LYS A 149 5.04 -11.88 -3.17
N GLN A 150 4.73 -10.71 -2.61
CA GLN A 150 3.62 -9.88 -3.08
C GLN A 150 3.86 -9.37 -4.51
N ILE A 151 5.09 -9.01 -4.84
CA ILE A 151 5.48 -8.61 -6.20
C ILE A 151 5.32 -9.79 -7.17
N GLU A 152 5.77 -10.99 -6.78
CA GLU A 152 5.63 -12.22 -7.58
C GLU A 152 4.16 -12.59 -7.82
N ASP A 153 3.31 -12.51 -6.79
CA ASP A 153 1.88 -12.77 -6.91
C ASP A 153 1.21 -11.78 -7.89
N VAL A 154 1.61 -10.51 -7.87
CA VAL A 154 1.13 -9.49 -8.82
C VAL A 154 1.61 -9.78 -10.24
N ALA A 155 2.89 -10.13 -10.39
CA ALA A 155 3.46 -10.49 -11.69
C ALA A 155 2.73 -11.70 -12.28
N LYS A 156 2.44 -12.71 -11.46
CA LYS A 156 1.66 -13.89 -11.86
C LYS A 156 0.25 -13.48 -12.32
N ALA A 157 -0.47 -12.69 -11.52
CA ALA A 157 -1.80 -12.21 -11.88
C ALA A 157 -1.78 -11.36 -13.18
N LEU A 158 -0.72 -10.59 -13.41
CA LEU A 158 -0.54 -9.78 -14.61
C LEU A 158 -0.38 -10.65 -15.87
N VAL A 159 0.45 -11.70 -15.78
CA VAL A 159 0.67 -12.65 -16.88
C VAL A 159 -0.54 -13.55 -17.11
N GLU A 160 -1.25 -13.97 -16.05
CA GLU A 160 -2.49 -14.73 -16.18
C GLU A 160 -3.57 -13.93 -16.94
N LYS A 161 -3.69 -12.63 -16.65
CA LYS A 161 -4.61 -11.74 -17.37
C LYS A 161 -4.11 -11.40 -18.78
N HIS A 162 -2.79 -11.26 -18.96
CA HIS A 162 -2.17 -10.89 -20.23
C HIS A 162 -1.03 -11.85 -20.59
N PRO A 163 -1.34 -13.06 -21.11
CA PRO A 163 -0.33 -14.07 -21.43
C PRO A 163 0.73 -13.59 -22.43
N CYS A 164 0.40 -12.62 -23.28
CA CYS A 164 1.36 -12.02 -24.22
C CYS A 164 2.54 -11.28 -23.56
N LEU A 165 2.47 -11.03 -22.25
CA LEU A 165 3.53 -10.42 -21.43
C LEU A 165 4.52 -11.43 -20.84
N LYS A 166 4.31 -12.73 -21.01
CA LYS A 166 5.20 -13.76 -20.47
C LYS A 166 6.63 -13.57 -21.01
N GLU A 167 7.64 -13.71 -20.16
CA GLU A 167 9.02 -13.65 -20.62
C GLU A 167 9.40 -14.91 -21.42
N PRO A 168 10.13 -14.78 -22.54
CA PRO A 168 10.63 -15.94 -23.28
C PRO A 168 11.67 -16.66 -22.41
N GLY A 169 11.30 -17.82 -21.86
CA GLY A 169 12.16 -18.64 -21.01
C GLY A 169 11.76 -18.72 -19.52
N SER A 170 10.68 -18.07 -19.10
CA SER A 170 10.09 -18.32 -17.77
C SER A 170 9.55 -19.75 -17.70
N LYS A 171 10.23 -20.61 -16.93
CA LYS A 171 9.79 -21.98 -16.63
C LYS A 171 8.54 -21.92 -15.75
N GLU A 172 7.54 -22.74 -16.10
CA GLU A 172 6.40 -23.06 -15.21
C GLU A 172 6.86 -23.74 -13.92
#